data_AF-P07103-F1
#
_entry.id   AF-P07103-F1
#
_cell.length_a   1.000
_cell.length_b   1.000
_cell.length_c   1.000
_cell.angle_alpha   90.00
_cell.angle_beta   90.00
_cell.angle_gamma   90.00
#
_symmetry.space_group_name_H-M   'P 1'
#
loop_
_entity.id
_entity.type
_entity.pdbx_description
1 polymer ?
#
loop_
_entity_poly.entity_id
_entity_poly.type
_entity_poly.pdbx_seq_one_letter_code
_entity_poly.pdbx_strand_id
1 'polypeptide(L)'
;MPLSYLDKNPVIDSKKHALRKKLFLSCAYFGLSLACLSSNAWASVEPLSVNGNKIYAGEKAKSFAGNSLFWSNNGWGGEKFYTADTVASLKKDWKSSIVRAAMGVQESGGYLQDPAGNKAKVERVVDAAIANDMYAIIGWHSHSAENNRSEAIRFFQEMARKYGNKPNVIYEIYNEPLQVSWSNTIKPYAEAVISAIRAIDPDNLIIVGTPSWSQNVDEASRDPINAKNIAYTLHFYAGTHGESLRNKARQALNNGIALFVTEWGTVNADGNGGVNQTETDAWVTFMRDNNISNANWALNDKNEGASTYYPDSKNLTESGKKVKSIIQSWPYKAGSAASATTDPSTDTTTDTTVDEPTTTDTPATADCANANVYPNWVSKDWAGGQPTHNEAGQSIVYKGNLYTANWYTASVPGSDSSWTQVGSCN
;
A
#
# COMPACT_ATOMS: atom_id res chain seq x y z
N MET A 1 26.10 -14.68 -65.08
CA MET A 1 26.80 -14.58 -66.38
C MET A 1 26.12 -15.54 -67.35
N PRO A 2 25.85 -15.23 -68.64
CA PRO A 2 25.69 -13.96 -69.39
C PRO A 2 24.20 -13.68 -69.78
N LEU A 3 23.65 -12.45 -69.84
CA LEU A 3 23.75 -11.37 -70.86
C LEU A 3 23.31 -11.84 -72.27
N SER A 4 22.12 -11.50 -72.80
CA SER A 4 21.55 -10.21 -73.26
C SER A 4 21.53 -10.16 -74.81
N TYR A 5 20.41 -9.83 -75.47
CA TYR A 5 20.43 -9.21 -76.81
C TYR A 5 19.08 -8.53 -77.13
N LEU A 6 19.12 -7.18 -77.12
CA LEU A 6 18.60 -6.18 -78.07
C LEU A 6 17.16 -6.23 -78.62
N ASP A 7 16.51 -5.16 -79.09
CA ASP A 7 16.54 -3.68 -79.03
C ASP A 7 15.67 -3.24 -80.24
N LYS A 8 14.92 -2.14 -80.15
CA LYS A 8 14.49 -1.23 -81.27
C LYS A 8 13.49 -0.15 -80.79
N ASN A 9 14.07 1.02 -80.52
CA ASN A 9 13.52 2.39 -80.46
C ASN A 9 13.29 2.98 -81.89
N PRO A 10 13.06 4.30 -82.12
CA PRO A 10 12.07 5.27 -81.58
C PRO A 10 11.49 6.23 -82.67
N VAL A 11 10.52 7.12 -82.38
CA VAL A 11 10.33 8.41 -83.10
C VAL A 11 9.72 9.51 -82.17
N ILE A 12 10.28 10.72 -82.27
CA ILE A 12 10.03 11.98 -81.53
C ILE A 12 9.11 12.90 -82.37
N ASP A 13 8.24 13.72 -81.74
CA ASP A 13 7.96 15.08 -82.25
C ASP A 13 7.63 16.06 -81.11
N SER A 14 8.09 17.31 -81.28
CA SER A 14 8.09 18.43 -80.34
C SER A 14 7.63 19.70 -81.05
N LYS A 15 6.77 20.52 -80.41
CA LYS A 15 6.48 21.97 -80.69
C LYS A 15 5.26 22.39 -79.82
N LYS A 16 5.04 23.60 -79.30
CA LYS A 16 5.77 24.87 -79.06
C LYS A 16 4.76 25.83 -78.36
N HIS A 17 5.25 26.64 -77.41
CA HIS A 17 4.81 28.00 -77.02
C HIS A 17 3.47 28.32 -76.30
N ALA A 18 3.59 28.56 -74.99
CA ALA A 18 3.38 29.83 -74.24
C ALA A 18 2.11 30.72 -74.46
N LEU A 19 1.34 30.93 -73.37
CA LEU A 19 0.87 32.27 -72.96
C LEU A 19 0.53 32.35 -71.45
N ARG A 20 1.07 33.38 -70.79
CA ARG A 20 0.90 33.76 -69.38
C ARG A 20 -0.48 34.39 -69.11
N LYS A 21 -1.08 34.16 -67.93
CA LYS A 21 -1.67 35.22 -67.08
C LYS A 21 -1.94 34.76 -65.65
N LYS A 22 -1.69 35.69 -64.74
CA LYS A 22 -1.59 35.62 -63.28
C LYS A 22 -2.93 35.28 -62.60
N LEU A 23 -2.88 34.47 -61.54
CA LEU A 23 -3.69 34.70 -60.34
C LEU A 23 -2.88 34.23 -59.12
N PHE A 24 -2.40 35.21 -58.35
CA PHE A 24 -1.89 35.02 -57.00
C PHE A 24 -3.09 35.00 -56.06
N LEU A 25 -3.29 33.92 -55.29
CA LEU A 25 -3.94 34.00 -53.99
C LEU A 25 -3.11 33.18 -53.00
N SER A 26 -2.80 33.85 -51.90
CA SER A 26 -1.91 33.48 -50.80
C SER A 26 -2.72 32.84 -49.67
N CYS A 27 -2.03 32.09 -48.80
CA CYS A 27 -2.45 31.54 -47.50
C CYS A 27 -3.47 30.38 -47.60
N ALA A 28 -3.32 29.24 -46.93
CA ALA A 28 -2.56 28.92 -45.73
C ALA A 28 -2.16 27.44 -45.74
N TYR A 29 -0.95 27.16 -45.25
CA TYR A 29 -0.53 25.85 -44.79
C TYR A 29 -1.43 25.43 -43.62
N PHE A 30 -2.36 24.51 -43.87
CA PHE A 30 -2.95 23.67 -42.82
C PHE A 30 -2.38 22.26 -42.99
N GLY A 31 -1.20 22.05 -42.42
CA GLY A 31 -0.70 20.72 -42.15
C GLY A 31 -1.58 20.11 -41.07
N LEU A 32 -2.55 19.30 -41.48
CA LEU A 32 -3.37 18.51 -40.58
C LEU A 32 -2.48 17.38 -40.02
N SER A 33 -1.73 17.69 -38.97
CA SER A 33 -1.10 16.69 -38.12
C SER A 33 -2.22 15.89 -37.46
N LEU A 34 -2.52 14.72 -38.01
CA LEU A 34 -3.31 13.70 -37.33
C LEU A 34 -2.46 13.21 -36.16
N ALA A 35 -2.50 13.94 -35.05
CA ALA A 35 -2.01 13.46 -33.78
C ALA A 35 -2.86 12.25 -33.42
N CYS A 36 -2.28 11.05 -33.48
CA CYS A 36 -2.80 9.90 -32.78
C CYS A 36 -2.83 10.26 -31.29
N LEU A 37 -3.94 10.85 -30.84
CA LEU A 37 -4.38 10.77 -29.46
C LEU A 37 -4.73 9.30 -29.24
N SER A 38 -3.71 8.49 -28.95
CA SER A 38 -3.91 7.26 -28.22
C SER A 38 -4.62 7.66 -26.94
N SER A 39 -5.92 7.41 -26.89
CA SER A 39 -6.69 7.40 -25.67
C SER A 39 -6.06 6.35 -24.76
N ASN A 40 -5.07 6.77 -23.98
CA ASN A 40 -4.79 6.11 -22.72
C ASN A 40 -6.07 6.29 -21.91
N ALA A 41 -6.98 5.33 -22.03
CA ALA A 41 -8.01 5.12 -21.04
C ALA A 41 -7.25 5.08 -19.71
N TRP A 42 -7.43 6.16 -18.94
CA TRP A 42 -6.59 6.51 -17.80
C TRP A 42 -6.39 5.26 -16.95
N ALA A 43 -5.14 4.81 -16.82
CA ALA A 43 -4.80 3.87 -15.78
C ALA A 43 -5.29 4.50 -14.48
N SER A 44 -6.36 3.96 -13.91
CA SER A 44 -7.10 4.68 -12.89
C SER A 44 -6.35 4.72 -11.55
N VAL A 45 -5.35 3.87 -11.40
CA VAL A 45 -4.39 3.88 -10.30
C VAL A 45 -2.98 4.11 -10.83
N GLU A 46 -2.17 4.82 -10.05
CA GLU A 46 -0.76 5.08 -10.39
C GLU A 46 0.06 3.77 -10.34
N PRO A 47 1.09 3.59 -11.19
CA PRO A 47 1.98 2.45 -11.07
C PRO A 47 2.77 2.50 -9.76
N LEU A 48 2.91 1.34 -9.10
CA LEU A 48 3.72 1.20 -7.90
C LEU A 48 5.16 0.82 -8.25
N SER A 49 6.12 1.38 -7.52
CA SER A 49 7.53 0.99 -7.62
C SER A 49 8.22 1.06 -6.26
N VAL A 50 9.35 0.37 -6.12
CA VAL A 50 10.17 0.41 -4.90
C VAL A 50 11.41 1.25 -5.15
N ASN A 51 11.71 2.16 -4.23
CA ASN A 51 12.94 2.92 -4.23
C ASN A 51 13.51 2.97 -2.80
N GLY A 52 14.61 2.24 -2.58
CA GLY A 52 15.15 1.98 -1.25
C GLY A 52 14.10 1.35 -0.35
N ASN A 53 13.89 1.94 0.83
CA ASN A 53 12.95 1.43 1.82
C ASN A 53 11.51 1.94 1.67
N LYS A 54 11.16 2.61 0.55
CA LYS A 54 9.82 3.18 0.31
C LYS A 54 9.17 2.63 -0.95
N ILE A 55 7.84 2.54 -0.90
CA ILE A 55 6.99 2.29 -2.07
C ILE A 55 6.49 3.64 -2.59
N TYR A 56 6.68 3.85 -3.88
CA TYR A 56 6.22 5.02 -4.61
C TYR A 56 4.95 4.66 -5.39
N ALA A 57 4.01 5.59 -5.46
CA ALA A 57 2.91 5.54 -6.42
C ALA A 57 3.02 6.76 -7.33
N GLY A 58 3.35 6.50 -8.60
CA GLY A 58 3.87 7.52 -9.50
C GLY A 58 5.20 8.05 -8.98
N GLU A 59 5.29 9.37 -8.81
CA GLU A 59 6.55 10.07 -8.49
C GLU A 59 6.80 10.26 -6.98
N LYS A 60 5.83 9.91 -6.12
CA LYS A 60 5.87 10.21 -4.68
C LYS A 60 5.77 8.94 -3.85
N ALA A 61 6.51 8.89 -2.75
CA ALA A 61 6.30 7.90 -1.70
C ALA A 61 4.90 8.09 -1.11
N LYS A 62 4.08 7.05 -1.15
CA LYS A 62 2.71 7.05 -0.63
C LYS A 62 2.41 5.70 0.02
N SER A 63 1.57 5.72 1.04
CA SER A 63 0.96 4.53 1.61
C SER A 63 -0.52 4.49 1.34
N PHE A 64 -1.07 3.28 1.21
CA PHE A 64 -2.49 3.04 1.07
C PHE A 64 -2.98 2.09 2.15
N ALA A 65 -4.21 2.30 2.63
CA ALA A 65 -4.89 1.37 3.52
C ALA A 65 -6.03 0.65 2.81
N GLY A 66 -6.27 -0.57 3.23
CA GLY A 66 -7.37 -1.35 2.73
C GLY A 66 -7.65 -2.59 3.56
N ASN A 67 -8.19 -3.59 2.89
CA ASN A 67 -8.90 -4.69 3.51
C ASN A 67 -8.43 -6.03 2.92
N SER A 68 -8.15 -7.01 3.77
CA SER A 68 -7.99 -8.41 3.36
C SER A 68 -9.33 -9.11 3.45
N LEU A 69 -9.69 -9.85 2.41
CA LEU A 69 -10.70 -10.89 2.54
C LEU A 69 -10.12 -12.02 3.38
N PHE A 70 -11.01 -12.81 3.98
CA PHE A 70 -10.66 -14.04 4.66
C PHE A 70 -10.28 -15.15 3.65
N TRP A 71 -9.85 -16.32 4.13
CA TRP A 71 -9.53 -17.50 3.31
C TRP A 71 -10.59 -17.78 2.23
N SER A 72 -10.13 -17.99 0.98
CA SER A 72 -10.99 -18.26 -0.18
C SER A 72 -11.63 -19.65 -0.21
N ASN A 73 -11.20 -20.55 0.67
CA ASN A 73 -11.48 -21.99 0.61
C ASN A 73 -12.97 -22.30 0.47
N ASN A 74 -13.29 -23.29 -0.34
CA ASN A 74 -14.65 -23.82 -0.46
C ASN A 74 -15.14 -24.36 0.91
N GLY A 75 -16.34 -23.97 1.31
CA GLY A 75 -16.95 -24.36 2.58
C GLY A 75 -16.49 -23.54 3.78
N TRP A 76 -15.66 -22.52 3.58
CA TRP A 76 -15.25 -21.59 4.64
C TRP A 76 -16.05 -20.29 4.56
N GLY A 77 -16.05 -19.50 5.64
CA GLY A 77 -16.86 -18.27 5.70
C GLY A 77 -16.44 -17.19 4.69
N GLY A 78 -15.16 -17.11 4.34
CA GLY A 78 -14.62 -16.01 3.53
C GLY A 78 -15.12 -15.95 2.10
N GLU A 79 -15.38 -17.09 1.46
CA GLU A 79 -15.70 -17.15 0.02
C GLU A 79 -16.93 -16.32 -0.37
N LYS A 80 -17.90 -16.16 0.55
CA LYS A 80 -19.12 -15.36 0.33
C LYS A 80 -18.84 -13.88 0.08
N PHE A 81 -17.66 -13.39 0.51
CA PHE A 81 -17.21 -12.01 0.33
C PHE A 81 -16.35 -11.80 -0.93
N TYR A 82 -15.99 -12.85 -1.67
CA TYR A 82 -15.23 -12.76 -2.93
C TYR A 82 -16.14 -12.34 -4.09
N THR A 83 -16.73 -11.14 -3.99
CA THR A 83 -17.74 -10.62 -4.93
C THR A 83 -17.43 -9.19 -5.34
N ALA A 84 -17.88 -8.81 -6.55
CA ALA A 84 -17.76 -7.44 -7.03
C ALA A 84 -18.50 -6.44 -6.12
N ASP A 85 -19.64 -6.82 -5.56
CA ASP A 85 -20.41 -5.99 -4.62
C ASP A 85 -19.62 -5.66 -3.34
N THR A 86 -18.88 -6.65 -2.81
CA THR A 86 -18.01 -6.43 -1.65
C THR A 86 -16.91 -5.43 -2.01
N VAL A 87 -16.24 -5.62 -3.14
CA VAL A 87 -15.16 -4.72 -3.59
C VAL A 87 -15.67 -3.29 -3.82
N ALA A 88 -16.82 -3.13 -4.49
CA ALA A 88 -17.45 -1.83 -4.72
C ALA A 88 -17.81 -1.14 -3.39
N SER A 89 -18.35 -1.89 -2.42
CA SER A 89 -18.68 -1.37 -1.09
C SER A 89 -17.41 -0.95 -0.31
N LEU A 90 -16.32 -1.69 -0.44
CA LEU A 90 -15.03 -1.32 0.16
C LEU A 90 -14.50 -0.01 -0.43
N LYS A 91 -14.56 0.16 -1.76
CA LYS A 91 -14.17 1.44 -2.39
C LYS A 91 -15.04 2.59 -1.91
N LYS A 92 -16.36 2.43 -2.00
CA LYS A 92 -17.34 3.51 -1.77
C LYS A 92 -17.46 3.89 -0.31
N ASP A 93 -17.73 2.91 0.55
CA ASP A 93 -18.14 3.15 1.93
C ASP A 93 -16.97 3.15 2.91
N TRP A 94 -15.95 2.32 2.65
CA TRP A 94 -14.74 2.25 3.48
C TRP A 94 -13.64 3.19 2.98
N LYS A 95 -13.74 3.68 1.74
CA LYS A 95 -12.66 4.39 1.04
C LYS A 95 -11.39 3.55 0.94
N SER A 96 -11.54 2.23 0.82
CA SER A 96 -10.45 1.29 0.67
C SER A 96 -9.70 1.55 -0.63
N SER A 97 -8.36 1.57 -0.56
CA SER A 97 -7.50 1.69 -1.75
C SER A 97 -6.91 0.36 -2.17
N ILE A 98 -6.89 -0.62 -1.26
CA ILE A 98 -6.38 -1.98 -1.49
C ILE A 98 -7.48 -2.98 -1.14
N VAL A 99 -7.59 -4.04 -1.94
CA VAL A 99 -8.29 -5.28 -1.55
C VAL A 99 -7.33 -6.45 -1.72
N ARG A 100 -7.20 -7.30 -0.71
CA ARG A 100 -6.37 -8.50 -0.75
C ARG A 100 -7.23 -9.75 -0.87
N ALA A 101 -6.95 -10.55 -1.90
CA ALA A 101 -7.55 -11.86 -2.12
C ALA A 101 -6.64 -12.95 -1.51
N ALA A 102 -7.01 -13.45 -0.33
CA ALA A 102 -6.29 -14.47 0.43
C ALA A 102 -6.63 -15.89 -0.08
N MET A 103 -6.00 -16.30 -1.18
CA MET A 103 -6.30 -17.59 -1.82
C MET A 103 -5.63 -18.73 -1.06
N GLY A 104 -6.42 -19.50 -0.31
CA GLY A 104 -5.89 -20.65 0.43
C GLY A 104 -5.39 -21.74 -0.52
N VAL A 105 -4.35 -22.45 -0.10
CA VAL A 105 -3.60 -23.35 -0.99
C VAL A 105 -3.68 -24.79 -0.52
N GLN A 106 -3.15 -25.10 0.66
CA GLN A 106 -3.00 -26.47 1.17
C GLN A 106 -4.25 -26.99 1.87
N GLU A 107 -4.94 -26.13 2.60
CA GLU A 107 -6.07 -26.45 3.46
C GLU A 107 -7.28 -26.92 2.64
N SER A 108 -8.19 -27.66 3.28
CA SER A 108 -9.39 -28.20 2.65
C SER A 108 -10.19 -27.13 1.91
N GLY A 109 -10.58 -27.42 0.66
CA GLY A 109 -11.26 -26.48 -0.21
C GLY A 109 -10.36 -25.40 -0.83
N GLY A 110 -9.04 -25.44 -0.61
CA GLY A 110 -8.05 -24.53 -1.20
C GLY A 110 -7.66 -24.88 -2.64
N TYR A 111 -6.74 -24.09 -3.21
CA TYR A 111 -6.35 -24.15 -4.62
C TYR A 111 -5.82 -25.52 -5.06
N LEU A 112 -5.10 -26.26 -4.22
CA LEU A 112 -4.61 -27.59 -4.62
C LEU A 112 -5.74 -28.61 -4.81
N GLN A 113 -6.87 -28.44 -4.12
CA GLN A 113 -8.04 -29.33 -4.24
C GLN A 113 -9.04 -28.85 -5.29
N ASP A 114 -9.24 -27.54 -5.41
CA ASP A 114 -10.08 -26.93 -6.45
C ASP A 114 -9.39 -25.70 -7.07
N PRO A 115 -8.48 -25.93 -8.04
CA PRO A 115 -7.73 -24.85 -8.68
C PRO A 115 -8.64 -23.87 -9.43
N ALA A 116 -9.69 -24.38 -10.08
CA ALA A 116 -10.57 -23.57 -10.92
C ALA A 116 -11.48 -22.67 -10.07
N GLY A 117 -12.11 -23.23 -9.04
CA GLY A 117 -13.01 -22.47 -8.16
C GLY A 117 -12.28 -21.38 -7.38
N ASN A 118 -11.13 -21.69 -6.76
CA ASN A 118 -10.35 -20.70 -6.01
C ASN A 118 -9.80 -19.59 -6.92
N LYS A 119 -9.24 -19.95 -8.09
CA LYS A 119 -8.77 -18.94 -9.06
C LYS A 119 -9.90 -18.04 -9.54
N ALA A 120 -11.09 -18.58 -9.82
CA ALA A 120 -12.24 -17.78 -10.25
C ALA A 120 -12.70 -16.77 -9.19
N LYS A 121 -12.58 -17.10 -7.90
CA LYS A 121 -12.83 -16.16 -6.79
C LYS A 121 -11.81 -15.02 -6.79
N VAL A 122 -10.52 -15.34 -6.91
CA VAL A 122 -9.44 -14.34 -7.01
C VAL A 122 -9.66 -13.41 -8.19
N GLU A 123 -9.87 -13.97 -9.39
CA GLU A 123 -10.10 -13.18 -10.60
C GLU A 123 -11.29 -12.24 -10.46
N ARG A 124 -12.40 -12.69 -9.86
CA ARG A 124 -13.56 -11.83 -9.61
C ARG A 124 -13.24 -10.62 -8.73
N VAL A 125 -12.42 -10.81 -7.70
CA VAL A 125 -11.96 -9.72 -6.82
C VAL A 125 -11.02 -8.78 -7.56
N VAL A 126 -10.08 -9.31 -8.35
CA VAL A 126 -9.12 -8.52 -9.14
C VAL A 126 -9.84 -7.68 -10.20
N ASP A 127 -10.74 -8.30 -10.98
CA ASP A 127 -11.53 -7.61 -12.01
C ASP A 127 -12.38 -6.48 -11.39
N ALA A 128 -13.01 -6.74 -10.26
CA ALA A 128 -13.80 -5.73 -9.55
C ALA A 128 -12.92 -4.60 -8.99
N ALA A 129 -11.71 -4.89 -8.51
CA ALA A 129 -10.78 -3.88 -8.01
C ALA A 129 -10.29 -2.96 -9.12
N ILE A 130 -9.98 -3.53 -10.30
CA ILE A 130 -9.65 -2.76 -11.51
C ILE A 130 -10.80 -1.84 -11.88
N ALA A 131 -12.04 -2.34 -11.86
CA ALA A 131 -13.23 -1.55 -12.18
C ALA A 131 -13.59 -0.47 -11.14
N ASN A 132 -13.01 -0.52 -9.92
CA ASN A 132 -13.28 0.41 -8.82
C ASN A 132 -12.05 1.23 -8.40
N ASP A 133 -11.02 1.30 -9.26
CA ASP A 133 -9.82 2.10 -9.04
C ASP A 133 -9.13 1.77 -7.70
N MET A 134 -8.96 0.47 -7.45
CA MET A 134 -8.27 -0.08 -6.29
C MET A 134 -7.07 -0.90 -6.72
N TYR A 135 -6.07 -1.01 -5.85
CA TYR A 135 -5.05 -2.06 -5.97
C TYR A 135 -5.62 -3.39 -5.48
N ALA A 136 -5.22 -4.47 -6.15
CA ALA A 136 -5.59 -5.84 -5.82
C ALA A 136 -4.34 -6.65 -5.48
N ILE A 137 -4.26 -7.16 -4.25
CA ILE A 137 -3.23 -8.12 -3.86
C ILE A 137 -3.73 -9.52 -4.18
N ILE A 138 -3.02 -10.22 -5.07
CA ILE A 138 -3.21 -11.64 -5.34
C ILE A 138 -2.32 -12.41 -4.36
N GLY A 139 -2.92 -12.89 -3.26
CA GLY A 139 -2.22 -13.56 -2.17
C GLY A 139 -2.22 -15.08 -2.31
N TRP A 140 -1.03 -15.68 -2.43
CA TRP A 140 -0.81 -17.11 -2.27
C TRP A 140 -0.78 -17.45 -0.78
N HIS A 141 -1.97 -17.72 -0.24
CA HIS A 141 -2.24 -17.75 1.18
C HIS A 141 -1.89 -19.11 1.78
N SER A 142 -0.59 -19.29 2.00
CA SER A 142 0.05 -20.54 2.37
C SER A 142 1.02 -20.34 3.55
N HIS A 143 1.19 -21.40 4.34
CA HIS A 143 2.22 -21.53 5.39
C HIS A 143 3.40 -22.42 5.00
N SER A 144 3.38 -23.01 3.80
CA SER A 144 4.43 -23.95 3.35
C SER A 144 4.55 -23.95 1.82
N ALA A 145 4.52 -22.76 1.21
CA ALA A 145 4.47 -22.58 -0.23
C ALA A 145 5.65 -23.23 -0.97
N GLU A 146 6.80 -23.34 -0.31
CA GLU A 146 8.01 -24.02 -0.80
C GLU A 146 7.75 -25.47 -1.22
N ASN A 147 6.78 -26.15 -0.60
CA ASN A 147 6.44 -27.55 -0.90
C ASN A 147 5.67 -27.71 -2.21
N ASN A 148 5.11 -26.63 -2.77
CA ASN A 148 4.31 -26.62 -4.00
C ASN A 148 4.77 -25.53 -4.96
N ARG A 149 6.10 -25.40 -5.12
CA ARG A 149 6.74 -24.39 -5.97
C ARG A 149 6.22 -24.40 -7.42
N SER A 150 6.03 -25.59 -8.00
CA SER A 150 5.57 -25.75 -9.39
C SER A 150 4.15 -25.19 -9.59
N GLU A 151 3.25 -25.46 -8.64
CA GLU A 151 1.88 -24.97 -8.66
C GLU A 151 1.82 -23.44 -8.48
N ALA A 152 2.63 -22.89 -7.57
CA ALA A 152 2.74 -21.45 -7.37
C ALA A 152 3.25 -20.74 -8.63
N ILE A 153 4.32 -21.25 -9.26
CA ILE A 153 4.86 -20.72 -10.52
C ILE A 153 3.78 -20.74 -11.61
N ARG A 154 3.09 -21.87 -11.78
CA ARG A 154 2.02 -22.01 -12.78
C ARG A 154 0.91 -20.98 -12.57
N PHE A 155 0.44 -20.84 -11.33
CA PHE A 155 -0.60 -19.88 -10.96
C PHE A 155 -0.17 -18.44 -11.25
N PHE A 156 1.00 -18.02 -10.75
CA PHE A 156 1.46 -16.65 -10.92
C PHE A 156 1.81 -16.29 -12.36
N GLN A 157 2.31 -17.23 -13.17
CA GLN A 157 2.47 -16.99 -14.60
C GLN A 157 1.12 -16.78 -15.30
N GLU A 158 0.07 -17.48 -14.91
CA GLU A 158 -1.27 -17.25 -15.45
C GLU A 158 -1.79 -15.85 -15.09
N MET A 159 -1.66 -15.45 -13.81
CA MET A 159 -2.05 -14.13 -13.34
C MET A 159 -1.22 -13.00 -13.99
N ALA A 160 0.09 -13.20 -14.20
CA ALA A 160 0.95 -12.26 -14.89
C ALA A 160 0.57 -12.09 -16.37
N ARG A 161 0.26 -13.19 -17.09
CA ARG A 161 -0.21 -13.08 -18.49
C ARG A 161 -1.53 -12.34 -18.60
N LYS A 162 -2.44 -12.54 -17.63
CA LYS A 162 -3.78 -11.95 -17.66
C LYS A 162 -3.79 -10.48 -17.21
N TYR A 163 -3.05 -10.14 -16.16
CA TYR A 163 -3.14 -8.84 -15.49
C TYR A 163 -1.84 -8.05 -15.45
N GLY A 164 -0.71 -8.58 -15.95
CA GLY A 164 0.58 -7.93 -15.74
C GLY A 164 0.71 -6.53 -16.35
N ASN A 165 -0.16 -6.19 -17.31
CA ASN A 165 -0.24 -4.84 -17.86
C ASN A 165 -1.26 -3.93 -17.14
N LYS A 166 -1.65 -4.27 -15.91
CA LYS A 166 -2.58 -3.51 -15.05
C LYS A 166 -1.84 -3.08 -13.78
N PRO A 167 -1.65 -1.76 -13.54
CA PRO A 167 -0.92 -1.26 -12.37
C PRO A 167 -1.65 -1.51 -11.05
N ASN A 168 -2.92 -1.95 -11.11
CA ASN A 168 -3.71 -2.36 -9.96
C ASN A 168 -3.12 -3.60 -9.27
N VAL A 169 -2.46 -4.51 -10.00
CA VAL A 169 -2.12 -5.83 -9.48
C VAL A 169 -0.82 -5.82 -8.70
N ILE A 170 -0.87 -6.43 -7.53
CA ILE A 170 0.26 -6.70 -6.64
C ILE A 170 0.28 -8.20 -6.38
N TYR A 171 1.45 -8.83 -6.45
CA TYR A 171 1.60 -10.27 -6.17
C TYR A 171 2.14 -10.48 -4.77
N GLU A 172 1.44 -11.23 -3.91
CA GLU A 172 1.98 -11.69 -2.63
C GLU A 172 2.21 -13.21 -2.74
N ILE A 173 3.47 -13.60 -2.86
CA ILE A 173 3.82 -14.97 -3.30
C ILE A 173 3.86 -15.98 -2.17
N TYR A 174 3.93 -15.53 -0.93
CA TYR A 174 3.96 -16.39 0.25
C TYR A 174 3.47 -15.59 1.46
N ASN A 175 2.25 -15.88 1.93
CA ASN A 175 1.60 -15.21 3.06
C ASN A 175 2.43 -15.22 4.35
N GLU A 176 2.56 -16.39 4.96
CA GLU A 176 3.13 -16.53 6.31
C GLU A 176 4.01 -17.78 6.40
N PRO A 177 5.27 -17.68 5.94
CA PRO A 177 6.26 -18.69 6.24
C PRO A 177 6.32 -18.97 7.75
N LEU A 178 6.36 -20.23 8.13
CA LEU A 178 6.51 -20.64 9.52
C LEU A 178 7.93 -20.32 10.03
N GLN A 179 8.41 -21.04 11.05
CA GLN A 179 9.78 -20.94 11.55
C GLN A 179 10.78 -21.64 10.60
N VAL A 180 10.82 -21.18 9.35
CA VAL A 180 11.71 -21.64 8.30
C VAL A 180 12.79 -20.59 8.02
N SER A 181 13.90 -20.99 7.39
CA SER A 181 15.00 -20.08 7.10
C SER A 181 14.67 -19.12 5.95
N TRP A 182 15.05 -17.85 6.07
CA TRP A 182 15.02 -16.92 4.95
C TRP A 182 15.89 -17.43 3.79
N SER A 183 17.20 -17.55 4.00
CA SER A 183 18.16 -17.82 2.91
C SER A 183 18.08 -19.24 2.35
N ASN A 184 17.67 -20.23 3.16
CA ASN A 184 17.67 -21.64 2.72
C ASN A 184 16.32 -22.16 2.25
N THR A 185 15.21 -21.45 2.54
CA THR A 185 13.86 -21.92 2.22
C THR A 185 13.05 -20.88 1.47
N ILE A 186 12.82 -19.72 2.08
CA ILE A 186 11.91 -18.70 1.54
C ILE A 186 12.52 -18.03 0.30
N LYS A 187 13.76 -17.55 0.39
CA LYS A 187 14.44 -16.83 -0.71
C LYS A 187 14.58 -17.69 -1.97
N PRO A 188 15.05 -18.96 -1.91
CA PRO A 188 15.10 -19.83 -3.10
C PRO A 188 13.73 -20.11 -3.74
N TYR A 189 12.67 -20.24 -2.92
CA TYR A 189 11.30 -20.32 -3.45
C TYR A 189 10.90 -19.01 -4.15
N ALA A 190 11.11 -17.88 -3.47
CA ALA A 190 10.73 -16.56 -3.94
C ALA A 190 11.43 -16.18 -5.26
N GLU A 191 12.74 -16.40 -5.38
CA GLU A 191 13.50 -16.08 -6.58
C GLU A 191 13.01 -16.86 -7.81
N ALA A 192 12.60 -18.13 -7.64
CA ALA A 192 12.03 -18.93 -8.72
C ALA A 192 10.66 -18.40 -9.18
N VAL A 193 9.78 -18.05 -8.25
CA VAL A 193 8.45 -17.47 -8.56
C VAL A 193 8.60 -16.07 -9.18
N ILE A 194 9.47 -15.22 -8.61
CA ILE A 194 9.78 -13.88 -9.13
C ILE A 194 10.32 -13.96 -10.55
N SER A 195 11.27 -14.86 -10.84
CA SER A 195 11.81 -15.04 -12.19
C SER A 195 10.72 -15.43 -13.19
N ALA A 196 9.79 -16.31 -12.78
CA ALA A 196 8.68 -16.73 -13.62
C ALA A 196 7.67 -15.60 -13.89
N ILE A 197 7.38 -14.76 -12.89
CA ILE A 197 6.54 -13.56 -13.06
C ILE A 197 7.25 -12.54 -13.96
N ARG A 198 8.51 -12.20 -13.66
CA ARG A 198 9.28 -11.15 -14.34
C ARG A 198 9.57 -11.45 -15.81
N ALA A 199 9.53 -12.71 -16.23
CA ALA A 199 9.55 -13.09 -17.65
C ALA A 199 8.31 -12.63 -18.43
N ILE A 200 7.24 -12.21 -17.75
CA ILE A 200 5.94 -11.82 -18.33
C ILE A 200 5.56 -10.39 -17.90
N ASP A 201 5.73 -10.08 -16.61
CA ASP A 201 5.40 -8.81 -15.97
C ASP A 201 6.66 -8.21 -15.30
N PRO A 202 7.31 -7.23 -15.95
CA PRO A 202 8.62 -6.74 -15.53
C PRO A 202 8.59 -5.76 -14.36
N ASP A 203 7.43 -5.27 -13.92
CA ASP A 203 7.37 -4.09 -13.04
C ASP A 203 6.32 -4.11 -11.93
N ASN A 204 5.21 -4.86 -12.01
CA ASN A 204 4.26 -4.88 -10.90
C ASN A 204 4.91 -5.33 -9.60
N LEU A 205 4.48 -4.73 -8.48
CA LEU A 205 5.03 -4.99 -7.16
C LEU A 205 4.86 -6.48 -6.79
N ILE A 206 5.94 -7.09 -6.31
CA ILE A 206 5.91 -8.42 -5.69
C ILE A 206 6.26 -8.28 -4.21
N ILE A 207 5.46 -8.88 -3.34
CA ILE A 207 5.61 -8.90 -1.89
C ILE A 207 5.97 -10.33 -1.46
N VAL A 208 7.03 -10.44 -0.67
CA VAL A 208 7.59 -11.73 -0.23
C VAL A 208 7.44 -11.87 1.29
N GLY A 209 6.81 -12.96 1.73
CA GLY A 209 6.71 -13.35 3.13
C GLY A 209 8.07 -13.47 3.81
N THR A 210 8.10 -13.28 5.13
CA THR A 210 9.33 -13.42 5.94
C THR A 210 9.16 -14.50 7.01
N PRO A 211 10.23 -15.03 7.61
CA PRO A 211 10.11 -16.08 8.62
C PRO A 211 9.22 -15.71 9.81
N SER A 212 8.70 -16.74 10.48
CA SER A 212 7.90 -16.64 11.71
C SER A 212 6.65 -15.79 11.52
N TRP A 213 5.75 -16.24 10.64
CA TRP A 213 4.49 -15.58 10.29
C TRP A 213 4.72 -14.14 9.80
N SER A 214 5.70 -13.97 8.91
CA SER A 214 6.05 -12.68 8.33
C SER A 214 6.45 -11.61 9.37
N GLN A 215 7.29 -11.99 10.33
CA GLN A 215 7.76 -11.09 11.39
C GLN A 215 9.26 -10.81 11.34
N ASN A 216 10.07 -11.73 10.80
CA ASN A 216 11.53 -11.60 10.74
C ASN A 216 11.99 -10.80 9.52
N VAL A 217 11.43 -9.61 9.33
CA VAL A 217 11.78 -8.71 8.23
C VAL A 217 13.24 -8.24 8.26
N ASP A 218 13.81 -8.17 9.46
CA ASP A 218 15.22 -7.84 9.66
C ASP A 218 16.13 -8.94 9.09
N GLU A 219 15.73 -10.21 9.10
CA GLU A 219 16.46 -11.32 8.45
C GLU A 219 16.52 -11.15 6.94
N ALA A 220 15.38 -10.88 6.31
CA ALA A 220 15.31 -10.63 4.88
C ALA A 220 16.14 -9.39 4.47
N SER A 221 16.18 -8.37 5.32
CA SER A 221 16.94 -7.14 5.05
C SER A 221 18.47 -7.33 4.98
N ARG A 222 18.99 -8.42 5.56
CA ARG A 222 20.43 -8.75 5.54
C ARG A 222 20.85 -9.55 4.32
N ASP A 223 19.90 -10.15 3.62
CA ASP A 223 20.12 -10.97 2.42
C ASP A 223 19.00 -10.73 1.39
N PRO A 224 18.82 -9.48 0.90
CA PRO A 224 17.69 -9.10 0.06
C PRO A 224 17.69 -9.82 -1.30
N ILE A 225 16.55 -9.79 -1.97
CA ILE A 225 16.38 -10.38 -3.31
C ILE A 225 16.78 -9.32 -4.33
N ASN A 226 17.66 -9.68 -5.26
CA ASN A 226 18.10 -8.78 -6.32
C ASN A 226 17.13 -8.81 -7.51
N ALA A 227 15.96 -8.21 -7.33
CA ALA A 227 14.96 -8.04 -8.39
C ALA A 227 14.25 -6.69 -8.27
N LYS A 228 13.66 -6.22 -9.38
CA LYS A 228 12.94 -4.95 -9.42
C LYS A 228 11.63 -5.03 -8.64
N ASN A 229 11.30 -3.95 -7.92
CA ASN A 229 10.01 -3.74 -7.24
C ASN A 229 9.62 -4.90 -6.32
N ILE A 230 10.51 -5.24 -5.38
CA ILE A 230 10.28 -6.23 -4.33
C ILE A 230 10.05 -5.51 -2.99
N ALA A 231 8.95 -5.86 -2.33
CA ALA A 231 8.69 -5.50 -0.94
C ALA A 231 8.61 -6.76 -0.06
N TYR A 232 8.70 -6.58 1.24
CA TYR A 232 8.75 -7.67 2.22
C TYR A 232 7.59 -7.57 3.19
N THR A 233 6.96 -8.71 3.46
CA THR A 233 5.78 -8.78 4.31
C THR A 233 6.14 -8.58 5.78
N LEU A 234 5.40 -7.68 6.43
CA LEU A 234 5.32 -7.57 7.88
C LEU A 234 3.88 -7.85 8.33
N HIS A 235 3.64 -8.87 9.15
CA HIS A 235 2.33 -9.08 9.78
C HIS A 235 2.39 -8.79 11.28
N PHE A 236 1.30 -8.23 11.80
CA PHE A 236 1.14 -8.00 13.23
C PHE A 236 -0.31 -8.07 13.67
N TYR A 237 -0.51 -8.27 14.96
CA TYR A 237 -1.82 -8.34 15.62
C TYR A 237 -1.66 -7.57 16.93
N ALA A 238 -2.36 -6.44 17.07
CA ALA A 238 -2.10 -5.44 18.10
C ALA A 238 -2.30 -5.95 19.54
N GLY A 239 -3.06 -7.02 19.73
CA GLY A 239 -3.18 -7.69 21.03
C GLY A 239 -1.96 -8.51 21.44
N THR A 240 -1.09 -8.86 20.48
CA THR A 240 0.07 -9.76 20.70
C THR A 240 1.41 -9.10 20.38
N HIS A 241 1.45 -8.22 19.39
CA HIS A 241 2.67 -7.67 18.83
C HIS A 241 2.73 -6.16 19.04
N GLY A 242 3.84 -5.66 19.57
CA GLY A 242 4.05 -4.24 19.82
C GLY A 242 5.45 -3.75 19.48
N GLU A 243 6.07 -3.01 20.41
CA GLU A 243 7.30 -2.25 20.17
C GLU A 243 8.49 -3.11 19.70
N SER A 244 8.62 -4.33 20.20
CA SER A 244 9.69 -5.25 19.77
C SER A 244 9.62 -5.58 18.28
N LEU A 245 8.41 -5.78 17.73
CA LEU A 245 8.22 -6.05 16.31
C LEU A 245 8.35 -4.77 15.48
N ARG A 246 7.89 -3.62 15.97
CA ARG A 246 8.19 -2.31 15.35
C ARG A 246 9.70 -2.07 15.26
N ASN A 247 10.47 -2.46 16.26
CA ASN A 247 11.93 -2.34 16.23
C ASN A 247 12.58 -3.23 15.15
N LYS A 248 12.07 -4.45 14.92
CA LYS A 248 12.52 -5.29 13.79
C LYS A 248 12.16 -4.64 12.45
N ALA A 249 10.97 -4.06 12.35
CA ALA A 249 10.55 -3.31 11.16
C ALA A 249 11.44 -2.08 10.90
N ARG A 250 11.77 -1.30 11.94
CA ARG A 250 12.72 -0.18 11.84
C ARG A 250 14.10 -0.63 11.38
N GLN A 251 14.62 -1.74 11.93
CA GLN A 251 15.89 -2.31 11.48
C GLN A 251 15.88 -2.70 9.99
N ALA A 252 14.80 -3.34 9.52
CA ALA A 252 14.64 -3.67 8.12
C ALA A 252 14.60 -2.43 7.21
N LEU A 253 13.84 -1.39 7.60
CA LEU A 253 13.79 -0.12 6.88
C LEU A 253 15.16 0.57 6.85
N ASN A 254 15.91 0.54 7.96
CA ASN A 254 17.26 1.12 8.05
C ASN A 254 18.26 0.38 7.15
N ASN A 255 18.07 -0.93 6.96
CA ASN A 255 18.86 -1.74 6.02
C ASN A 255 18.43 -1.56 4.55
N GLY A 256 17.44 -0.71 4.27
CA GLY A 256 17.10 -0.27 2.92
C GLY A 256 16.06 -1.11 2.19
N ILE A 257 15.35 -2.03 2.85
CA ILE A 257 14.25 -2.78 2.23
C ILE A 257 12.89 -2.13 2.47
N ALA A 258 12.00 -2.20 1.48
CA ALA A 258 10.64 -1.70 1.59
C ALA A 258 9.71 -2.75 2.23
N LEU A 259 8.88 -2.31 3.17
CA LEU A 259 7.92 -3.17 3.87
C LEU A 259 6.50 -2.94 3.37
N PHE A 260 5.68 -3.98 3.41
CA PHE A 260 4.23 -3.92 3.17
C PHE A 260 3.53 -4.79 4.23
N VAL A 261 2.50 -4.25 4.88
CA VAL A 261 1.69 -4.99 5.86
C VAL A 261 0.48 -5.61 5.15
N THR A 262 0.67 -6.74 4.48
CA THR A 262 -0.42 -7.37 3.69
C THR A 262 -1.51 -7.98 4.58
N GLU A 263 -1.22 -8.15 5.86
CA GLU A 263 -2.18 -8.55 6.88
C GLU A 263 -1.87 -7.90 8.24
N TRP A 264 -2.89 -7.39 8.91
CA TRP A 264 -2.80 -7.02 10.31
C TRP A 264 -4.15 -7.08 11.04
N GLY A 265 -4.12 -7.38 12.34
CA GLY A 265 -5.31 -7.42 13.19
C GLY A 265 -5.28 -6.40 14.34
N THR A 266 -6.46 -5.94 14.75
CA THR A 266 -6.66 -5.07 15.93
C THR A 266 -6.66 -5.86 17.26
N VAL A 267 -6.74 -7.18 17.16
CA VAL A 267 -6.92 -8.15 18.27
C VAL A 267 -5.66 -9.02 18.46
N ASN A 268 -5.73 -10.12 19.21
CA ASN A 268 -4.61 -11.06 19.38
C ASN A 268 -4.36 -11.89 18.12
N ALA A 269 -3.16 -12.49 18.02
CA ALA A 269 -2.74 -13.30 16.88
C ALA A 269 -3.58 -14.56 16.63
N ASP A 270 -4.33 -15.04 17.61
CA ASP A 270 -5.31 -16.12 17.44
C ASP A 270 -6.60 -15.68 16.71
N GLY A 271 -6.72 -14.40 16.35
CA GLY A 271 -7.89 -13.81 15.68
C GLY A 271 -9.00 -13.35 16.63
N ASN A 272 -8.84 -13.53 17.95
CA ASN A 272 -9.82 -13.16 18.97
C ASN A 272 -9.23 -12.23 20.05
N GLY A 273 -10.06 -11.92 21.04
CA GLY A 273 -9.82 -10.85 22.02
C GLY A 273 -10.52 -9.55 21.63
N GLY A 274 -10.47 -8.57 22.52
CA GLY A 274 -10.94 -7.21 22.25
C GLY A 274 -9.92 -6.41 21.44
N VAL A 275 -10.35 -5.29 20.88
CA VAL A 275 -9.44 -4.37 20.18
C VAL A 275 -8.44 -3.79 21.17
N ASN A 276 -7.14 -3.99 20.91
CA ASN A 276 -6.10 -3.27 21.65
C ASN A 276 -5.94 -1.86 21.05
N GLN A 277 -6.69 -0.90 21.60
CA GLN A 277 -6.78 0.46 21.06
C GLN A 277 -5.42 1.16 21.00
N THR A 278 -4.69 1.20 22.13
CA THR A 278 -3.41 1.91 22.24
C THR A 278 -2.38 1.33 21.29
N GLU A 279 -2.25 0.00 21.25
CA GLU A 279 -1.27 -0.66 20.40
C GLU A 279 -1.65 -0.54 18.92
N THR A 280 -2.94 -0.60 18.58
CA THR A 280 -3.44 -0.34 17.22
C THR A 280 -3.05 1.06 16.76
N ASP A 281 -3.25 2.08 17.59
CA ASP A 281 -2.93 3.46 17.23
C ASP A 281 -1.42 3.70 17.10
N ALA A 282 -0.61 3.04 17.93
CA ALA A 282 0.86 3.06 17.79
C ALA A 282 1.32 2.43 16.46
N TRP A 283 0.75 1.28 16.06
CA TRP A 283 1.04 0.65 14.77
C TRP A 283 0.59 1.50 13.59
N VAL A 284 -0.61 2.07 13.66
CA VAL A 284 -1.15 2.93 12.60
C VAL A 284 -0.28 4.17 12.39
N THR A 285 0.16 4.80 13.48
CA THR A 285 1.11 5.93 13.44
C THR A 285 2.43 5.51 12.80
N PHE A 286 3.02 4.42 13.27
CA PHE A 286 4.25 3.86 12.70
C PHE A 286 4.14 3.61 11.18
N MET A 287 3.04 3.01 10.72
CA MET A 287 2.82 2.75 9.30
C MET A 287 2.65 4.05 8.49
N ARG A 288 1.95 5.06 9.01
CA ARG A 288 1.77 6.35 8.34
C ARG A 288 3.08 7.08 8.19
N ASP A 289 3.86 7.21 9.26
CA ASP A 289 5.12 7.94 9.28
C ASP A 289 6.16 7.31 8.34
N ASN A 290 6.16 5.98 8.23
CA ASN A 290 7.09 5.24 7.39
C ASN A 290 6.57 5.00 5.96
N ASN A 291 5.40 5.50 5.60
CA ASN A 291 4.72 5.24 4.32
C ASN A 291 4.58 3.73 4.00
N ILE A 292 4.15 2.95 4.99
CA ILE A 292 3.88 1.52 4.85
C ILE A 292 2.40 1.31 4.52
N SER A 293 2.13 0.70 3.36
CA SER A 293 0.77 0.29 2.97
C SER A 293 0.31 -0.91 3.78
N ASN A 294 -1.01 -1.01 4.02
CA ASN A 294 -1.58 -2.06 4.86
C ASN A 294 -2.93 -2.58 4.39
N ALA A 295 -3.24 -3.84 4.73
CA ALA A 295 -4.56 -4.44 4.55
C ALA A 295 -5.00 -5.18 5.83
N ASN A 296 -6.12 -4.77 6.44
CA ASN A 296 -6.61 -5.34 7.69
C ASN A 296 -7.27 -6.72 7.51
N TRP A 297 -7.02 -7.63 8.46
CA TRP A 297 -7.69 -8.91 8.63
C TRP A 297 -8.89 -8.78 9.60
N ALA A 298 -10.11 -9.18 9.25
CA ALA A 298 -10.57 -9.56 7.90
C ALA A 298 -11.97 -9.09 7.58
N LEU A 299 -12.22 -8.88 6.28
CA LEU A 299 -13.54 -8.65 5.71
C LEU A 299 -14.29 -9.97 5.68
N ASN A 300 -14.96 -10.24 6.79
CA ASN A 300 -15.63 -11.50 7.07
C ASN A 300 -16.70 -11.30 8.15
N ASP A 301 -17.51 -12.34 8.34
CA ASP A 301 -18.52 -12.46 9.40
C ASP A 301 -18.32 -13.69 10.29
N LYS A 302 -17.11 -14.23 10.36
CA LYS A 302 -16.80 -15.31 11.30
C LYS A 302 -16.98 -14.79 12.72
N ASN A 303 -17.47 -15.65 13.61
CA ASN A 303 -17.65 -15.31 15.02
C ASN A 303 -16.29 -15.25 15.75
N GLU A 304 -15.54 -14.17 15.49
CA GLU A 304 -14.22 -13.89 16.06
C GLU A 304 -13.94 -12.39 16.14
N GLY A 305 -13.00 -11.99 17.00
CA GLY A 305 -12.68 -10.57 17.24
C GLY A 305 -12.13 -9.82 16.01
N ALA A 306 -11.39 -10.51 15.14
CA ALA A 306 -10.77 -9.92 13.96
C ALA A 306 -11.77 -9.62 12.82
N SER A 307 -12.92 -10.31 12.78
CA SER A 307 -13.91 -10.12 11.71
C SER A 307 -14.54 -8.74 11.76
N THR A 308 -14.71 -8.10 10.60
CA THR A 308 -15.34 -6.77 10.53
C THR A 308 -16.84 -6.79 10.80
N TYR A 309 -17.53 -7.90 10.53
CA TYR A 309 -18.97 -8.03 10.68
C TYR A 309 -19.34 -9.09 11.72
N TYR A 310 -20.48 -8.90 12.40
CA TYR A 310 -21.09 -9.98 13.18
C TYR A 310 -21.66 -11.06 12.24
N PRO A 311 -21.74 -12.33 12.69
CA PRO A 311 -22.29 -13.44 11.91
C PRO A 311 -23.62 -13.12 11.24
N ASP A 312 -23.73 -13.50 9.96
CA ASP A 312 -24.93 -13.35 9.13
C ASP A 312 -25.44 -11.89 9.04
N SER A 313 -24.53 -10.92 9.14
CA SER A 313 -24.87 -9.50 9.15
C SER A 313 -23.86 -8.63 8.38
N LYS A 314 -24.21 -7.35 8.24
CA LYS A 314 -23.30 -6.26 7.84
C LYS A 314 -23.07 -5.26 8.98
N ASN A 315 -23.46 -5.61 10.20
CA ASN A 315 -23.22 -4.77 11.38
C ASN A 315 -21.75 -4.86 11.77
N LEU A 316 -21.09 -3.71 11.90
CA LEU A 316 -19.67 -3.66 12.24
C LEU A 316 -19.42 -4.10 13.68
N THR A 317 -18.44 -4.98 13.86
CA THR A 317 -17.83 -5.31 15.16
C THR A 317 -17.02 -4.12 15.70
N GLU A 318 -16.46 -4.26 16.91
CA GLU A 318 -15.52 -3.26 17.45
C GLU A 318 -14.31 -3.07 16.51
N SER A 319 -13.70 -4.17 16.04
CA SER A 319 -12.62 -4.16 15.05
C SER A 319 -13.07 -3.47 13.76
N GLY A 320 -14.24 -3.85 13.22
CA GLY A 320 -14.78 -3.27 11.99
C GLY A 320 -14.98 -1.75 12.08
N LYS A 321 -15.46 -1.23 13.22
CA LYS A 321 -15.60 0.22 13.44
C LYS A 321 -14.24 0.93 13.48
N LYS A 322 -13.28 0.40 14.25
CA LYS A 322 -11.93 0.97 14.37
C LYS A 322 -11.24 1.01 13.02
N VAL A 323 -11.19 -0.11 12.31
CA VAL A 323 -10.54 -0.25 11.00
C VAL A 323 -11.19 0.66 9.95
N LYS A 324 -12.53 0.72 9.88
CA LYS A 324 -13.21 1.59 8.92
C LYS A 324 -12.81 3.05 9.10
N SER A 325 -12.71 3.54 10.35
CA SER A 325 -12.27 4.91 10.64
C SER A 325 -10.82 5.18 10.20
N ILE A 326 -9.93 4.21 10.40
CA ILE A 326 -8.51 4.29 9.99
C ILE A 326 -8.39 4.37 8.46
N ILE A 327 -9.12 3.51 7.73
CA ILE A 327 -9.08 3.47 6.26
C ILE A 327 -9.67 4.74 5.67
N GLN A 328 -10.82 5.19 6.17
CA GLN A 328 -11.45 6.43 5.69
C GLN A 328 -10.53 7.63 5.86
N SER A 329 -9.85 7.75 6.99
CA SER A 329 -8.91 8.83 7.32
C SER A 329 -7.49 8.66 6.77
N TRP A 330 -7.18 7.57 6.05
CA TRP A 330 -5.83 7.38 5.49
C TRP A 330 -5.45 8.53 4.52
N PRO A 331 -4.22 9.09 4.60
CA PRO A 331 -3.89 10.35 3.90
C PRO A 331 -3.98 10.26 2.37
N TYR A 332 -3.71 9.10 1.78
CA TYR A 332 -3.82 8.88 0.34
C TYR A 332 -4.92 7.89 -0.02
N LYS A 333 -5.52 8.09 -1.20
CA LYS A 333 -6.55 7.23 -1.78
C LYS A 333 -6.21 6.91 -3.23
N ALA A 334 -6.23 5.62 -3.59
CA ALA A 334 -6.05 5.20 -4.99
C ALA A 334 -7.20 5.73 -5.85
N GLY A 335 -6.92 6.12 -7.09
CA GLY A 335 -7.93 6.64 -8.04
C GLY A 335 -8.51 8.01 -7.74
N SER A 336 -8.00 8.72 -6.74
CA SER A 336 -8.30 10.15 -6.58
C SER A 336 -7.30 10.92 -7.44
N ALA A 337 -7.77 11.53 -8.53
CA ALA A 337 -6.95 12.46 -9.31
C ALA A 337 -6.31 13.46 -8.35
N ALA A 338 -4.99 13.68 -8.50
CA ALA A 338 -4.26 14.64 -7.70
C ALA A 338 -4.97 15.99 -7.75
N SER A 339 -5.68 16.34 -6.67
CA SER A 339 -6.10 17.71 -6.45
C SER A 339 -4.81 18.52 -6.43
N ALA A 340 -4.73 19.45 -7.38
CA ALA A 340 -3.62 20.34 -7.55
C ALA A 340 -3.17 20.94 -6.21
N THR A 341 -1.86 20.91 -6.03
CA THR A 341 -1.07 21.76 -5.15
C THR A 341 -1.65 23.17 -5.02
N THR A 342 -1.85 23.61 -3.79
CA THR A 342 -1.70 25.03 -3.44
C THR A 342 -0.42 25.12 -2.60
N ASP A 343 0.68 25.37 -3.30
CA ASP A 343 1.90 25.92 -2.72
C ASP A 343 1.76 27.45 -2.79
N PRO A 344 1.74 28.19 -1.66
CA PRO A 344 1.63 29.63 -1.69
C PRO A 344 3.02 30.24 -1.86
N SER A 345 3.42 30.52 -3.10
CA SER A 345 4.63 31.27 -3.39
C SER A 345 4.52 32.00 -4.73
N THR A 346 3.78 33.11 -4.75
CA THR A 346 4.09 34.24 -5.63
C THR A 346 3.56 35.52 -5.01
N ASP A 347 4.54 36.29 -4.55
CA ASP A 347 4.51 37.67 -4.13
C ASP A 347 3.85 38.57 -5.20
N THR A 348 2.78 39.27 -4.83
CA THR A 348 2.41 40.53 -5.51
C THR A 348 1.62 41.40 -4.54
N THR A 349 2.31 42.41 -4.04
CA THR A 349 1.82 43.53 -3.24
C THR A 349 0.62 44.23 -3.89
N THR A 350 -0.51 44.31 -3.17
CA THR A 350 -1.40 45.49 -3.18
C THR A 350 -2.20 45.53 -1.89
N ASP A 351 -2.12 46.68 -1.25
CA ASP A 351 -2.63 47.12 0.04
C ASP A 351 -4.16 47.27 0.05
N THR A 352 -4.86 46.54 0.94
CA THR A 352 -6.17 46.95 1.49
C THR A 352 -6.43 46.26 2.84
N THR A 353 -6.47 47.10 3.87
CA THR A 353 -6.84 46.82 5.28
C THR A 353 -8.27 46.29 5.44
N VAL A 354 -8.46 45.14 6.13
CA VAL A 354 -9.71 44.80 6.85
C VAL A 354 -9.37 43.93 8.06
N ASP A 355 -10.01 44.26 9.18
CA ASP A 355 -9.74 43.87 10.57
C ASP A 355 -9.70 42.36 10.90
N GLU A 356 -8.79 42.00 11.80
CA GLU A 356 -8.64 40.71 12.48
C GLU A 356 -9.53 40.64 13.74
N PRO A 357 -10.28 39.56 13.99
CA PRO A 357 -10.76 39.23 15.32
C PRO A 357 -9.78 38.26 15.99
N THR A 358 -8.96 38.78 16.89
CA THR A 358 -8.18 37.99 17.86
C THR A 358 -9.14 37.21 18.77
N THR A 359 -9.22 35.89 18.60
CA THR A 359 -9.73 34.99 19.64
C THR A 359 -8.55 34.52 20.49
N THR A 360 -8.33 35.20 21.61
CA THR A 360 -7.49 34.72 22.70
C THR A 360 -8.18 33.53 23.37
N ASP A 361 -7.95 32.31 22.87
CA ASP A 361 -8.21 31.12 23.67
C ASP A 361 -7.19 31.09 24.80
N THR A 362 -7.67 31.39 26.00
CA THR A 362 -6.87 31.30 27.21
C THR A 362 -6.50 29.83 27.38
N PRO A 363 -5.21 29.47 27.48
CA PRO A 363 -4.84 28.09 27.71
C PRO A 363 -5.53 27.59 28.97
N ALA A 364 -6.17 26.43 28.90
CA ALA A 364 -6.66 25.76 30.10
C ALA A 364 -5.51 25.67 31.10
N THR A 365 -5.77 26.00 32.36
CA THR A 365 -4.78 25.90 33.43
C THR A 365 -4.61 24.43 33.80
N ALA A 366 -3.39 23.90 33.71
CA ALA A 366 -3.07 22.52 34.07
C ALA A 366 -2.42 22.45 35.46
N ASP A 367 -2.76 21.43 36.25
CA ASP A 367 -2.03 21.11 37.47
C ASP A 367 -0.70 20.45 37.10
N CYS A 368 0.39 21.19 37.31
CA CYS A 368 1.74 20.77 36.98
C CYS A 368 2.56 20.35 38.21
N ALA A 369 1.98 20.33 39.41
CA ALA A 369 2.74 20.24 40.67
C ALA A 369 3.59 18.95 40.79
N ASN A 370 3.20 17.88 40.10
CA ASN A 370 3.86 16.57 40.17
C ASN A 370 4.40 16.07 38.82
N ALA A 371 4.37 16.90 37.78
CA ALA A 371 4.85 16.52 36.46
C ALA A 371 6.36 16.74 36.34
N ASN A 372 7.07 15.82 35.68
CA ASN A 372 8.49 16.02 35.38
C ASN A 372 8.66 17.22 34.43
N VAL A 373 9.77 17.95 34.54
CA VAL A 373 10.12 19.06 33.64
C VAL A 373 11.16 18.60 32.62
N TYR A 374 10.90 18.78 31.33
CA TYR A 374 11.84 18.45 30.26
C TYR A 374 13.20 19.17 30.46
N PRO A 375 14.35 18.47 30.36
CA PRO A 375 14.55 17.14 29.77
C PRO A 375 14.51 15.95 30.75
N ASN A 376 13.89 16.06 31.92
CA ASN A 376 13.75 14.95 32.86
C ASN A 376 12.61 14.01 32.43
N TRP A 377 12.91 13.03 31.59
CA TRP A 377 11.95 12.05 31.10
C TRP A 377 11.28 11.22 32.21
N VAL A 378 10.12 10.64 31.91
CA VAL A 378 9.33 9.86 32.89
C VAL A 378 9.71 8.37 32.90
N SER A 379 9.85 7.77 31.72
CA SER A 379 10.04 6.32 31.56
C SER A 379 11.48 5.94 31.19
N LYS A 380 11.83 4.69 31.54
CA LYS A 380 13.13 4.06 31.34
C LYS A 380 12.96 2.86 30.42
N ASP A 381 13.91 2.62 29.53
CA ASP A 381 13.86 1.45 28.64
C ASP A 381 14.01 0.10 29.39
N TRP A 382 14.61 0.10 30.59
CA TRP A 382 14.80 -1.10 31.41
C TRP A 382 15.00 -0.76 32.90
N ALA A 383 14.80 -1.75 33.78
CA ALA A 383 14.93 -1.60 35.23
C ALA A 383 16.38 -1.31 35.64
N GLY A 384 16.66 -0.07 36.04
CA GLY A 384 18.01 0.41 36.39
C GLY A 384 18.58 1.43 35.41
N GLY A 385 17.96 1.58 34.23
CA GLY A 385 18.30 2.62 33.27
C GLY A 385 17.97 4.04 33.76
N GLN A 386 18.49 5.03 33.04
CA GLN A 386 18.06 6.42 33.17
C GLN A 386 16.75 6.62 32.39
N PRO A 387 15.86 7.53 32.82
CA PRO A 387 14.70 7.89 32.02
C PRO A 387 15.13 8.53 30.69
N THR A 388 14.53 8.10 29.57
CA THR A 388 14.91 8.49 28.21
C THR A 388 13.75 8.94 27.33
N HIS A 389 12.50 8.73 27.77
CA HIS A 389 11.29 8.97 26.98
C HIS A 389 10.05 9.13 27.88
N ASN A 390 8.92 9.45 27.27
CA ASN A 390 7.59 9.30 27.85
C ASN A 390 6.81 8.23 27.07
N GLU A 391 6.04 7.43 27.79
CA GLU A 391 5.07 6.47 27.24
C GLU A 391 3.68 7.12 27.09
N ALA A 392 2.79 6.47 26.33
CA ALA A 392 1.43 6.95 26.11
C ALA A 392 0.72 7.32 27.44
N GLY A 393 0.14 8.53 27.50
CA GLY A 393 -0.55 9.06 28.67
C GLY A 393 0.35 9.73 29.72
N GLN A 394 1.67 9.60 29.62
CA GLN A 394 2.59 10.24 30.55
C GLN A 394 2.77 11.72 30.22
N SER A 395 2.75 12.56 31.25
CA SER A 395 2.85 14.01 31.08
C SER A 395 4.24 14.55 31.44
N ILE A 396 4.63 15.64 30.79
CA ILE A 396 5.88 16.35 31.05
C ILE A 396 5.65 17.85 30.81
N VAL A 397 6.30 18.70 31.60
CA VAL A 397 6.25 20.15 31.46
C VAL A 397 7.40 20.61 30.57
N TYR A 398 7.09 21.47 29.60
CA TYR A 398 8.09 22.15 28.79
C TYR A 398 7.66 23.58 28.50
N LYS A 399 8.57 24.54 28.74
CA LYS A 399 8.32 25.98 28.53
C LYS A 399 7.00 26.49 29.13
N GLY A 400 6.69 26.05 30.35
CA GLY A 400 5.49 26.47 31.09
C GLY A 400 4.19 25.82 30.63
N ASN A 401 4.22 24.84 29.72
CA ASN A 401 3.04 24.09 29.30
C ASN A 401 3.17 22.61 29.67
N LEU A 402 2.06 22.01 30.08
CA LEU A 402 1.95 20.57 30.30
C LEU A 402 1.61 19.89 28.97
N TYR A 403 2.40 18.88 28.61
CA TYR A 403 2.16 18.02 27.46
C TYR A 403 1.92 16.60 27.92
N THR A 404 1.01 15.88 27.26
CA THR A 404 0.82 14.44 27.42
C THR A 404 1.29 13.72 26.16
N ALA A 405 2.09 12.66 26.33
CA ALA A 405 2.54 11.83 25.23
C ALA A 405 1.38 10.99 24.67
N ASN A 406 1.19 11.02 23.35
CA ASN A 406 0.16 10.24 22.65
C ASN A 406 0.59 8.77 22.44
N TRP A 407 1.90 8.51 22.38
CA TRP A 407 2.56 7.21 22.30
C TRP A 407 4.02 7.35 22.80
N TYR A 408 4.82 6.29 22.76
CA TYR A 408 6.26 6.36 23.08
C TYR A 408 6.91 7.53 22.32
N THR A 409 7.53 8.46 23.05
CA THR A 409 8.23 9.58 22.43
C THR A 409 9.43 10.03 23.25
N ALA A 410 10.51 10.32 22.52
CA ALA A 410 11.72 10.99 23.02
C ALA A 410 11.93 12.35 22.32
N SER A 411 10.92 12.86 21.59
CA SER A 411 10.98 14.16 20.94
C SER A 411 10.66 15.30 21.91
N VAL A 412 11.16 16.51 21.62
CA VAL A 412 10.94 17.69 22.47
C VAL A 412 9.43 17.92 22.65
N PRO A 413 8.91 18.11 23.88
CA PRO A 413 7.47 18.27 24.07
C PRO A 413 6.88 19.40 23.21
N GLY A 414 5.82 19.08 22.47
CA GLY A 414 5.18 19.99 21.51
C GLY A 414 5.88 20.15 20.17
N SER A 415 6.97 19.42 19.87
CA SER A 415 7.65 19.53 18.58
C SER A 415 6.96 18.81 17.43
N ASP A 416 6.11 17.82 17.73
CA ASP A 416 5.43 16.98 16.75
C ASP A 416 4.13 16.39 17.32
N SER A 417 3.46 15.55 16.52
CA SER A 417 2.18 14.91 16.86
C SER A 417 2.25 13.87 17.97
N SER A 418 3.44 13.52 18.48
CA SER A 418 3.56 12.62 19.63
C SER A 418 3.16 13.28 20.95
N TRP A 419 2.90 14.58 20.95
CA TRP A 419 2.48 15.35 22.11
C TRP A 419 1.12 16.01 21.89
N THR A 420 0.33 16.07 22.96
CA THR A 420 -0.85 16.92 23.06
C THR A 420 -0.62 17.92 24.19
N GLN A 421 -0.72 19.23 23.92
CA GLN A 421 -0.67 20.24 24.97
C GLN A 421 -1.97 20.18 25.78
N VAL A 422 -1.86 19.94 27.09
CA VAL A 422 -2.98 19.84 28.03
C VAL A 422 -3.38 21.21 28.54
N GLY A 423 -2.41 22.09 28.77
CA GLY A 423 -2.64 23.40 29.35
C GLY A 423 -1.35 24.11 29.76
N SER A 424 -1.49 25.35 30.22
CA SER A 424 -0.36 26.11 30.80
C SER A 424 -0.26 25.87 32.31
N CYS A 425 0.97 25.73 32.79
CA CYS A 425 1.28 25.63 34.21
C CYS A 425 1.23 27.03 34.83
N ASN A 426 0.34 27.22 35.80
CA ASN A 426 0.23 28.46 36.57
C ASN A 426 0.98 28.39 37.90
#